data_AF-A0A3M2DBG5-F1
#
_entry.id   AF-A0A3M2DBG5-F1
#
_cell.length_a   1.000
_cell.length_b   1.000
_cell.length_c   1.000
_cell.angle_alpha   90.00
_cell.angle_beta   90.00
_cell.angle_gamma   90.00
#
_symmetry.space_group_name_H-M   'P 1'
#
loop_
_entity.id
_entity.type
_entity.pdbx_description
1 polymer ?
#
loop_
_entity_poly.entity_id
_entity_poly.type
_entity_poly.pdbx_seq_one_letter_code
_entity_poly.pdbx_strand_id
1 'polypeptide(L)' 'MKNMNPQEKLLKPQELAEKLGISRHTVLRLAKQQKIPCQRLGTKIIRFEWEKVCKILYGNSDDKTEQLPHP' A
#
# COMPACT_ATOMS: atom_id res chain seq x y z
N MET A 1 9.74 9.18 -21.49
CA MET A 1 10.29 8.01 -20.77
C MET A 1 9.26 7.47 -19.79
N LYS A 2 9.12 6.14 -19.76
CA LYS A 2 8.39 5.27 -18.82
C LYS A 2 6.90 5.00 -19.12
N ASN A 3 6.71 4.00 -19.99
CA ASN A 3 5.51 3.15 -20.03
C ASN A 3 5.18 2.67 -18.61
N MET A 4 4.11 3.20 -18.05
CA MET A 4 3.56 2.78 -16.78
C MET A 4 2.67 1.56 -17.05
N ASN A 5 3.27 0.36 -17.10
CA ASN A 5 2.51 -0.89 -17.19
C ASN A 5 1.55 -0.96 -15.98
N PRO A 6 0.22 -0.92 -16.20
CA PRO A 6 -0.78 -0.81 -15.14
C PRO A 6 -1.13 -2.17 -14.53
N GLN A 7 -0.25 -3.17 -14.61
CA GLN A 7 -0.60 -4.56 -14.30
C GLN A 7 0.40 -5.12 -13.28
N GLU A 8 -0.11 -5.35 -12.06
CA GLU A 8 0.37 -6.36 -11.12
C GLU A 8 1.75 -6.19 -10.49
N LYS A 9 2.08 -5.01 -9.97
CA LYS A 9 3.21 -4.91 -9.02
C LYS A 9 2.77 -5.34 -7.62
N LEU A 10 2.78 -6.65 -7.40
CA LEU A 10 2.83 -7.26 -6.08
C LEU A 10 4.11 -6.83 -5.35
N LEU A 11 3.99 -5.78 -4.55
CA LEU A 11 5.06 -5.18 -3.78
C LEU A 11 5.46 -6.07 -2.60
N LYS A 12 6.75 -6.07 -2.29
CA LYS A 12 7.27 -6.62 -1.03
C LYS A 12 6.88 -5.69 0.12
N PRO A 13 6.87 -6.16 1.37
CA PRO A 13 6.59 -5.30 2.52
C PRO A 13 7.51 -4.08 2.60
N GLN A 14 8.80 -4.24 2.24
CA GLN A 14 9.79 -3.16 2.26
C GLN A 14 9.51 -2.12 1.17
N GLU A 15 9.32 -2.57 -0.07
CA GLU A 15 8.93 -1.70 -1.19
C GLU A 15 7.63 -0.93 -0.90
N LEU A 16 6.63 -1.60 -0.32
CA LEU A 16 5.39 -0.96 0.06
C LEU A 16 5.63 0.11 1.15
N ALA A 17 6.50 -0.19 2.11
CA ALA A 17 6.85 0.73 3.18
C ALA A 17 7.51 2.00 2.61
N GLU A 18 8.45 1.84 1.67
CA GLU A 18 9.12 2.94 0.98
C GLU A 18 8.13 3.78 0.15
N LYS A 19 7.18 3.12 -0.53
CA LYS A 19 6.13 3.79 -1.30
C LYS A 19 5.15 4.58 -0.43
N LEU A 20 4.84 4.07 0.76
CA LEU A 20 3.96 4.73 1.72
C LEU A 20 4.71 5.70 2.63
N GLY A 21 6.04 5.74 2.59
CA GLY A 21 6.86 6.55 3.51
C GLY A 21 6.75 6.10 4.97
N ILE A 22 6.39 4.84 5.24
CA ILE A 22 6.25 4.29 6.60
C ILE A 22 7.27 3.19 6.87
N SER A 23 7.41 2.78 8.13
CA SER A 23 8.27 1.65 8.48
C SER A 23 7.70 0.31 8.05
N ARG A 24 8.58 -0.62 7.63
CA ARG A 24 8.23 -2.02 7.32
C ARG A 24 7.45 -2.70 8.46
N HIS A 25 7.81 -2.43 9.72
CA HIS A 25 7.11 -2.98 10.88
C HIS A 25 5.64 -2.53 10.93
N THR A 26 5.36 -1.28 10.56
CA THR A 26 4.00 -0.74 10.47
C THR A 26 3.22 -1.46 9.37
N VAL A 27 3.80 -1.64 8.18
CA VAL A 27 3.18 -2.41 7.08
C VAL A 27 2.81 -3.82 7.54
N LEU A 28 3.73 -4.53 8.19
CA LEU A 28 3.49 -5.87 8.71
C LEU A 28 2.40 -5.88 9.80
N ARG A 29 2.37 -4.88 10.66
CA ARG A 29 1.33 -4.72 11.69
C ARG A 29 -0.04 -4.51 11.06
N LEU A 30 -0.14 -3.64 10.05
CA LEU A 30 -1.37 -3.39 9.30
C LEU A 30 -1.86 -4.64 8.57
N ALA A 31 -0.94 -5.40 7.97
CA ALA A 31 -1.25 -6.68 7.34
C ALA A 31 -1.76 -7.71 8.36
N LYS A 32 -1.12 -7.81 9.54
CA LYS A 32 -1.55 -8.69 10.63
C LYS A 32 -2.93 -8.30 11.18
N GLN A 33 -3.21 -7.00 11.23
CA GLN A 33 -4.50 -6.44 11.64
C GLN A 33 -5.55 -6.49 10.51
N GLN A 34 -5.22 -7.03 9.34
CA GLN A 34 -6.10 -7.08 8.15
C GLN A 34 -6.61 -5.69 7.72
N LYS A 35 -5.88 -4.63 8.06
CA LYS A 35 -6.18 -3.23 7.66
C LYS A 35 -5.76 -2.93 6.24
N ILE A 36 -4.79 -3.67 5.71
CA ILE A 36 -4.37 -3.58 4.32
C ILE A 36 -4.43 -4.97 3.68
N PRO A 37 -4.86 -5.07 2.41
CA PRO A 37 -4.93 -6.33 1.70
C PRO A 37 -3.53 -6.87 1.42
N CYS A 38 -3.28 -8.11 1.84
CA CYS A 38 -2.03 -8.80 1.60
C CYS A 38 -2.29 -10.18 0.97
N GLN A 39 -1.48 -10.54 -0.02
CA GLN A 39 -1.50 -11.84 -0.66
C GLN A 39 -0.35 -12.69 -0.15
N ARG A 40 -0.67 -13.84 0.45
CA ARG A 40 0.33 -14.81 0.91
C ARG A 40 0.60 -15.78 -0.23
N LEU A 41 1.81 -15.75 -0.80
CA LEU A 41 2.25 -16.64 -1.88
C LEU A 41 2.94 -17.91 -1.33
N GLY A 42 3.11 -18.02 -0.02
CA GLY A 42 3.68 -19.18 0.65
C GLY A 42 3.78 -18.95 2.17
N THR A 43 4.41 -19.89 2.89
CA THR A 43 4.48 -19.88 4.36
C THR A 43 5.09 -18.60 4.96
N LYS A 44 6.02 -17.96 4.24
CA LYS A 44 6.70 -16.72 4.68
C LYS A 44 6.67 -15.59 3.65
N ILE A 45 6.11 -15.83 2.47
CA ILE A 45 6.12 -14.86 1.37
C ILE A 45 4.78 -14.15 1.36
N ILE A 46 4.83 -12.85 1.64
CA ILE A 46 3.67 -11.95 1.54
C ILE A 46 3.96 -10.86 0.54
N ARG A 47 2.93 -10.50 -0.23
CA ARG A 47 2.96 -9.45 -1.24
C ARG A 47 1.74 -8.55 -1.07
N PHE A 48 1.89 -7.34 -1.55
CA PHE A 48 0.88 -6.30 -1.42
C PHE A 48 0.59 -5.71 -2.78
N GLU A 49 -0.68 -5.65 -3.13
CA GLU A 49 -1.11 -5.01 -4.36
C GLU A 49 -1.26 -3.51 -4.11
N TRP A 50 -0.42 -2.70 -4.76
CA TRP A 50 -0.39 -1.26 -4.55
C TRP A 50 -1.77 -0.61 -4.69
N GLU A 51 -2.51 -0.96 -5.76
CA GLU A 51 -3.81 -0.37 -6.04
C GLU A 51 -4.83 -0.64 -4.94
N LYS A 52 -4.95 -1.89 -4.47
CA LYS A 52 -5.85 -2.23 -3.36
C LYS A 52 -5.43 -1.58 -2.04
N VAL A 53 -4.13 -1.56 -1.74
CA VAL A 53 -3.64 -0.91 -0.52
C VAL A 53 -3.91 0.59 -0.57
N CYS A 54 -3.63 1.23 -1.71
CA CYS A 54 -3.92 2.64 -1.95
C CYS A 54 -5.42 2.93 -1.85
N LYS A 55 -6.27 2.09 -2.45
CA LYS A 55 -7.73 2.24 -2.38
C LYS A 55 -8.27 2.11 -0.94
N ILE A 56 -7.68 1.28 -0.09
CA ILE A 56 -8.13 1.17 1.32
C ILE A 56 -7.60 2.33 2.18
N LEU A 57 -6.36 2.78 1.95
CA LEU A 57 -5.75 3.86 2.74
C LEU A 57 -6.22 5.26 2.31
N TYR A 58 -6.41 5.47 1.01
CA TYR A 58 -6.76 6.76 0.40
C TYR A 58 -8.14 6.78 -0.24
N GLY A 59 -8.73 5.63 -0.56
CA GLY A 59 -10.07 5.54 -1.16
C GLY A 59 -11.21 5.58 -0.15
N ASN A 60 -10.96 6.12 1.04
CA ASN A 60 -11.98 6.49 2.01
C ASN A 60 -12.26 8.02 1.93
N SER A 61 -12.16 8.59 0.73
CA SER A 61 -12.48 9.99 0.43
C SER A 61 -13.86 10.12 -0.24
N ASP A 62 -14.83 9.37 0.28
CA ASP A 62 -16.24 9.79 0.27
C ASP A 62 -16.55 10.50 1.60
N ASP A 63 -15.68 11.41 2.06
CA ASP A 63 -16.09 12.54 2.90
C ASP A 63 -15.01 13.66 2.89
N LYS A 64 -15.38 14.77 2.25
CA LYS A 64 -14.90 16.17 2.35
C LYS A 64 -13.40 16.49 2.61
N THR A 65 -12.82 17.18 1.61
CA THR A 65 -11.90 18.34 1.73
C THR A 65 -10.77 18.28 2.77
N GLU A 66 -9.51 18.16 2.33
CA GLU A 66 -8.47 19.06 2.84
C GLU A 66 -7.31 19.19 1.86
N GLN A 67 -7.07 20.43 1.45
CA GLN A 67 -5.91 20.85 0.67
C GLN A 67 -4.67 20.74 1.56
N LEU A 68 -3.64 20.06 1.07
CA LEU A 68 -2.31 20.09 1.70
C LEU A 68 -1.78 21.54 1.64
N PRO A 69 -1.39 22.18 2.76
CA PRO A 69 -0.60 23.39 2.69
C PRO A 69 0.78 23.01 2.16
N HIS A 70 1.11 23.49 0.97
CA HIS A 70 2.49 23.51 0.49
C HIS A 70 3.17 24.75 1.10
N PRO A 71 4.40 24.63 1.64
CA PRO A 71 5.16 25.76 2.20
C PRO A 71 5.53 26.80 1.13
#